data_AF-A0A847BIZ4-F1
#
_entry.id   AF-A0A847BIZ4-F1
#
_cell.length_a   1.000
_cell.length_b   1.000
_cell.length_c   1.000
_cell.angle_alpha   90.00
_cell.angle_beta   90.00
_cell.angle_gamma   90.00
#
_symmetry.space_group_name_H-M   'P 1'
#
loop_
_entity.id
_entity.type
_entity.pdbx_description
1 polymer ?
#
loop_
_entity_poly.entity_id
_entity_poly.type
_entity_poly.pdbx_seq_one_letter_code
_entity_poly.pdbx_strand_id
1 'polypeptide(L)' 'DTLLKTTIPRNVRVAEAPSHGLPVTKYARFSRGSQAHRVLAKELIRRLSL' A
#
# COMPACT_ATOMS: atom_id res chain seq x y z
N ASP A 1 -6.16 2.20 -21.37
CA ASP A 1 -5.35 2.81 -20.30
C ASP A 1 -5.67 2.11 -18.97
N THR A 2 -4.83 1.16 -18.54
CA THR A 2 -5.11 0.24 -17.42
C THR A 2 -4.20 0.48 -16.20
N LEU A 3 -3.31 1.47 -16.27
CA LEU A 3 -2.33 1.73 -15.23
C LEU A 3 -2.91 2.56 -14.07
N LEU A 4 -2.53 2.21 -12.85
CA LEU A 4 -2.79 3.03 -11.66
C LEU A 4 -1.75 4.14 -11.55
N LYS A 5 -2.16 5.31 -11.04
CA LYS A 5 -1.28 6.48 -10.88
C LYS A 5 -0.44 6.38 -9.61
N THR A 6 -0.91 5.65 -8.61
CA THR A 6 -0.21 5.49 -7.34
C THR A 6 0.97 4.52 -7.48
N THR A 7 2.18 5.01 -7.26
CA THR A 7 3.40 4.20 -7.25
C THR A 7 3.72 3.67 -5.84
N ILE A 8 4.06 2.39 -5.73
CA ILE A 8 4.55 1.79 -4.48
C ILE A 8 6.08 1.84 -4.47
N PRO A 9 6.73 2.59 -3.56
CA PRO A 9 8.18 2.65 -3.49
C PRO A 9 8.77 1.37 -2.89
N ARG A 10 10.00 1.02 -3.29
CA ARG A 10 10.75 -0.07 -2.65
C ARG A 10 10.96 0.26 -1.16
N ASN A 11 10.50 -0.62 -0.27
CA ASN A 11 10.55 -0.38 1.17
C ASN A 11 10.74 -1.71 1.93
N VAL A 12 11.76 -1.76 2.81
CA VAL A 12 12.08 -2.97 3.60
C VAL A 12 10.92 -3.43 4.48
N ARG A 13 10.15 -2.50 5.06
CA ARG A 13 9.03 -2.84 5.95
C ARG A 13 7.86 -3.49 5.23
N VAL A 14 7.73 -3.29 3.91
CA VAL A 14 6.74 -4.01 3.09
C VAL A 14 7.15 -5.48 2.96
N ALA A 15 8.46 -5.75 2.84
CA ALA A 15 8.99 -7.10 2.74
C ALA A 15 9.05 -7.84 4.09
N GLU A 16 9.22 -7.11 5.20
CA GLU A 16 9.24 -7.69 6.55
C GLU A 16 7.84 -8.05 7.06
N ALA A 17 6.81 -7.28 6.68
CA ALA A 17 5.45 -7.45 7.19
C ALA A 17 4.88 -8.89 7.06
N PRO A 18 5.05 -9.62 5.92
CA PRO A 18 4.65 -11.01 5.79
C PRO A 18 5.26 -11.96 6.83
N SER A 19 6.53 -11.77 7.20
CA SER A 19 7.21 -12.60 8.21
C SER A 19 6.60 -12.45 9.60
N HIS A 20 5.96 -11.30 9.87
CA HIS A 20 5.22 -11.03 11.10
C HIS A 20 3.73 -11.38 11.02
N GLY A 21 3.25 -11.93 9.90
CA GLY A 21 1.84 -12.28 9.71
C GLY A 21 0.90 -11.07 9.69
N LEU A 22 1.42 -9.87 9.46
CA LEU A 22 0.65 -8.63 9.49
C LEU A 22 0.74 -7.92 8.13
N PRO A 23 -0.33 -7.26 7.66
CA PRO A 23 -0.23 -6.39 6.50
C PRO A 23 0.64 -5.17 6.83
N VAL A 24 1.36 -4.63 5.85
CA VAL A 24 2.25 -3.46 6.06
C VAL A 24 1.53 -2.26 6.67
N THR A 25 0.22 -2.12 6.43
CA THR A 25 -0.62 -1.07 7.00
C THR A 25 -0.81 -1.16 8.51
N LYS A 26 -0.70 -2.37 9.07
CA LYS A 26 -0.72 -2.65 10.52
C LYS A 26 0.71 -2.77 11.08
N TYR A 27 1.58 -3.53 10.43
CA TYR A 27 2.97 -3.75 10.85
C TYR A 27 3.76 -2.43 10.97
N ALA A 28 3.71 -1.61 9.92
CA ALA A 28 4.47 -0.38 9.83
C ALA A 28 3.60 0.78 9.37
N ARG A 29 2.60 1.13 10.18
CA ARG A 29 1.55 2.13 9.90
C ARG A 29 2.05 3.48 9.36
N PHE A 30 3.23 3.93 9.77
CA PHE A 30 3.81 5.22 9.36
C PHE A 30 4.91 5.09 8.30
N SER A 31 5.15 3.88 7.78
CA SER A 31 6.12 3.66 6.70
C SER A 31 5.63 4.24 5.37
N ARG A 32 6.57 4.62 4.50
CA ARG A 32 6.27 5.06 3.13
C ARG A 32 5.50 4.00 2.35
N GLY A 33 5.83 2.72 2.52
CA GLY A 33 5.09 1.61 1.92
C GLY A 33 3.63 1.56 2.39
N SER A 34 3.40 1.63 3.71
CA SER A 34 2.03 1.69 4.25
C SER A 34 1.25 2.90 3.74
N GLN A 35 1.88 4.07 3.62
CA GLN A 35 1.21 5.26 3.12
C GLN A 35 0.85 5.11 1.64
N ALA A 36 1.76 4.60 0.81
CA ALA A 36 1.50 4.32 -0.60
C ALA A 36 0.32 3.34 -0.79
N HIS A 37 0.24 2.27 0.01
CA HIS A 37 -0.89 1.34 -0.03
C HIS A 37 -2.23 2.00 0.36
N ARG A 38 -2.24 2.97 1.29
CA ARG A 38 -3.46 3.73 1.61
C ARG A 38 -3.88 4.65 0.47
N VAL A 39 -2.94 5.30 -0.20
CA VAL A 39 -3.23 6.15 -1.37
C VAL A 39 -3.76 5.29 -2.51
N LEU A 40 -3.17 4.12 -2.73
CA LEU A 40 -3.59 3.15 -3.74
C LEU A 40 -5.03 2.68 -3.49
N ALA A 41 -5.35 2.32 -2.24
CA ALA A 41 -6.71 1.94 -1.86
C ALA A 41 -7.73 3.06 -2.18
N LYS A 42 -7.39 4.32 -1.87
CA LYS A 42 -8.25 5.47 -2.21
C LYS A 42 -8.37 5.69 -3.72
N GLU A 43 -7.33 5.40 -4.50
CA GLU A 43 -7.43 5.45 -5.97
C GLU A 43 -8.34 4.35 -6.50
N LEU A 44 -8.22 3.12 -5.99
CA LEU A 44 -9.07 2.00 -6.39
C LEU A 44 -10.53 2.25 -6.09
N ILE A 45 -10.87 2.73 -4.88
CA ILE A 45 -12.24 3.08 -4.50
C ILE A 45 -12.83 4.09 -5.50
N ARG A 46 -12.07 5.15 -5.82
CA ARG A 46 -12.50 6.18 -6.79
C ARG A 46 -12.67 5.66 -8.22
N ARG A 47 -11.83 4.72 -8.66
CA ARG A 47 -11.89 4.17 -10.03
C ARG A 47 -12.97 3.10 -10.19
N LEU A 48 -13.20 2.31 -9.13
CA LEU A 48 -14.16 1.21 -9.15
C LEU A 48 -15.55 1.61 -8.65
N SER A 49 -15.72 2.86 -8.19
CA SER A 49 -16.97 3.37 -7.60
C SER A 49 -17.47 2.49 -6.44
N LEU A 50 -16.53 1.96 -5.64
CA LEU A 50 -16.82 1.17 -4.44
C LEU A 50 -17.21 2.04 -3.25
#